data_AF-W7XVG2-F1
#
_entry.id   AF-W7XVG2-F1
#
_cell.length_a   1.000
_cell.length_b   1.000
_cell.length_c   1.000
_cell.angle_alpha   90.00
_cell.angle_beta   90.00
_cell.angle_gamma   90.00
#
_symmetry.space_group_name_H-M   'P 1'
#
loop_
_entity.id
_entity.type
_entity.pdbx_description
1 polymer ?
#
loop_
_entity_poly.entity_id
_entity_poly.type
_entity_poly.pdbx_seq_one_letter_code
_entity_poly.pdbx_strand_id
1 'polypeptide(L)'
;MLKFNLKVMSKLLIVLFLSCMLSSCNGDASKSNKKKETETEPVVLRHAREFSIGKSADHMELKVHRKGEQGGYDIFKLVKTEAEAQGVLNTIKVPAQKIICLSSTQLTYFFALDDIDDIVAINSSRYLRHEGMRERVESGW
;
A
#
# COMPACT_ATOMS: atom_id res chain seq x y z
N MET A 1 -44.45 12.95 61.14
CA MET A 1 -45.36 12.21 60.24
C MET A 1 -45.08 12.61 58.81
N LEU A 2 -44.47 11.76 57.99
CA LEU A 2 -44.61 11.81 56.53
C LEU A 2 -44.75 10.35 56.06
N LYS A 3 -45.98 9.91 55.79
CA LYS A 3 -46.25 8.59 55.20
C LYS A 3 -45.92 8.69 53.70
N PHE A 4 -44.68 8.42 53.32
CA PHE A 4 -44.34 8.25 51.92
C PHE A 4 -44.98 6.94 51.41
N ASN A 5 -45.82 7.09 50.40
CA ASN A 5 -46.59 6.00 49.84
C ASN A 5 -45.63 5.09 49.05
N LEU A 6 -45.41 3.86 49.51
CA LEU A 6 -44.40 2.92 48.96
C LEU A 6 -44.59 2.66 47.45
N LYS A 7 -45.85 2.73 46.97
CA LYS A 7 -46.20 2.65 45.54
C LYS A 7 -45.71 3.84 44.71
N VAL A 8 -45.62 5.04 45.30
CA VAL A 8 -45.14 6.25 44.62
C VAL A 8 -43.62 6.25 44.53
N MET A 9 -42.91 5.80 45.58
CA MET A 9 -41.45 5.61 45.54
C MET A 9 -41.03 4.52 44.54
N SER A 10 -41.78 3.42 44.45
CA SER A 10 -41.53 2.36 43.47
C SER A 10 -41.72 2.83 42.04
N LYS A 11 -42.77 3.62 41.76
CA LYS A 11 -42.98 4.24 40.43
C LYS A 11 -41.90 5.25 40.09
N LEU A 12 -41.43 6.03 41.06
CA LEU A 12 -40.34 7.00 40.86
C LEU A 12 -39.02 6.30 40.51
N LEU A 13 -38.71 5.19 41.18
CA LEU A 13 -37.52 4.37 40.91
C LEU A 13 -37.56 3.73 39.52
N ILE A 14 -38.74 3.26 39.08
CA ILE A 14 -38.90 2.67 37.73
C ILE A 14 -38.72 3.73 36.64
N VAL A 15 -39.26 4.94 36.83
CA VAL A 15 -39.09 6.06 35.88
C VAL A 15 -37.62 6.51 35.83
N LEU A 16 -36.95 6.55 36.98
CA LEU A 16 -35.52 6.90 37.06
C LEU A 16 -34.66 5.85 36.33
N PHE A 17 -34.94 4.56 36.53
CA PHE A 17 -34.22 3.46 35.88
C PHE A 17 -34.45 3.43 34.35
N LEU A 18 -35.66 3.77 33.89
CA LEU A 18 -35.97 3.83 32.46
C LEU A 18 -35.29 5.03 31.76
N SER A 19 -35.08 6.13 32.48
CA SER A 19 -34.37 7.31 31.95
C SER A 19 -32.87 7.06 31.74
N CYS A 20 -32.23 6.24 32.60
CA CYS A 20 -30.81 5.89 32.46
C CYS A 20 -30.50 5.02 31.24
N MET A 21 -31.48 4.27 30.71
CA MET A 21 -31.29 3.42 29.53
C MET A 21 -31.30 4.20 28.20
N LEU A 22 -31.84 5.42 28.17
CA LEU A 22 -31.94 6.23 26.95
C LEU A 22 -30.67 7.07 26.66
N SER A 23 -29.74 7.18 27.62
CA SER A 23 -28.48 7.92 27.45
C SER A 23 -27.33 7.10 26.85
N SER A 24 -27.56 5.84 26.47
CA SER A 24 -26.51 4.95 25.92
C SER A 24 -26.40 4.95 24.39
N CYS A 25 -27.07 5.88 23.70
CA CYS A 25 -26.92 6.09 22.26
C CYS A 25 -26.13 7.36 22.00
N ASN A 26 -24.84 7.37 22.35
CA ASN A 26 -23.86 8.29 21.78
C ASN A 26 -22.78 7.47 21.08
N GLY A 27 -23.19 6.81 19.99
CA GLY A 27 -22.31 6.16 19.04
C GLY A 27 -22.17 7.03 17.81
N ASP A 28 -21.39 8.10 17.91
CA ASP A 28 -20.92 8.86 16.77
C ASP A 28 -19.88 8.00 16.03
N ALA A 29 -20.35 6.95 15.37
CA ALA A 29 -19.55 6.12 14.49
C ALA A 29 -19.47 6.83 13.14
N SER A 30 -18.72 7.93 13.13
CA SER A 30 -17.94 8.31 11.96
C SER A 30 -17.27 7.02 11.47
N LYS A 31 -17.74 6.52 10.33
CA LYS A 31 -17.10 5.44 9.57
C LYS A 31 -15.75 5.96 9.06
N SER A 32 -14.81 6.15 9.98
CA SER A 32 -13.41 6.06 9.65
C SER A 32 -13.16 4.59 9.32
N ASN A 33 -13.22 4.27 8.02
CA ASN A 33 -12.61 3.08 7.45
C ASN A 33 -11.09 3.14 7.69
N LYS A 34 -10.64 3.08 8.95
CA LYS A 34 -9.31 2.58 9.25
C LYS A 34 -9.39 1.09 8.98
N LYS A 35 -9.08 0.70 7.74
CA LYS A 35 -8.71 -0.68 7.43
C LYS A 35 -7.76 -1.11 8.54
N LYS A 36 -8.12 -2.16 9.29
CA LYS A 36 -7.18 -2.83 10.18
C LYS A 36 -5.97 -3.18 9.32
N GLU A 37 -4.85 -2.47 9.50
CA GLU A 37 -3.58 -2.89 8.92
C GLU A 37 -3.33 -4.27 9.50
N THR A 38 -3.30 -5.27 8.62
CA THR A 38 -2.86 -6.62 9.01
C THR A 38 -1.40 -6.48 9.39
N GLU A 39 -1.03 -6.98 10.56
CA GLU A 39 0.33 -6.88 11.08
C GLU A 39 1.28 -7.61 10.12
N THR A 40 2.11 -6.85 9.40
CA THR A 40 3.12 -7.38 8.48
C THR A 40 4.51 -7.16 9.05
N GLU A 41 5.37 -8.16 8.94
CA GLU A 41 6.79 -8.02 9.26
C GLU A 41 7.50 -7.22 8.15
N PRO A 42 8.22 -6.14 8.47
CA PRO A 42 8.91 -5.34 7.47
C PRO A 42 10.15 -6.05 6.93
N VAL A 43 10.33 -6.03 5.62
CA VAL A 43 11.57 -6.49 4.97
C VAL A 43 12.53 -5.30 4.83
N VAL A 44 13.76 -5.46 5.32
CA VAL A 44 14.78 -4.40 5.29
C VAL A 44 15.34 -4.25 3.89
N LEU A 45 15.10 -3.07 3.27
CA LEU A 45 15.67 -2.70 1.98
C LEU A 45 16.92 -1.82 2.19
N ARG A 46 18.03 -2.17 1.54
CA ARG A 46 19.30 -1.44 1.69
C ARG A 46 19.31 -0.07 1.01
N HIS A 47 18.72 0.02 -0.19
CA HIS A 47 18.86 1.19 -1.06
C HIS A 47 17.52 1.83 -1.46
N ALA A 48 16.43 1.05 -1.48
CA ALA A 48 15.12 1.47 -1.99
C ALA A 48 14.25 2.15 -0.91
N ARG A 49 14.61 3.37 -0.50
CA ARG A 49 13.99 4.08 0.64
C ARG A 49 12.55 4.54 0.37
N GLU A 50 12.19 4.76 -0.88
CA GLU A 50 10.84 5.10 -1.30
C GLU A 50 9.92 3.88 -1.42
N PHE A 51 10.39 2.71 -1.00
CA PHE A 51 9.64 1.47 -1.02
C PHE A 51 9.68 0.83 0.37
N SER A 52 8.60 0.15 0.74
CA SER A 52 8.62 -0.75 1.90
C SER A 52 7.88 -2.03 1.57
N ILE A 53 8.46 -3.17 1.95
CA ILE A 53 7.84 -4.47 1.77
C ILE A 53 7.38 -4.97 3.12
N GLY A 54 6.10 -5.36 3.21
CA GLY A 54 5.52 -6.03 4.36
C GLY A 54 5.23 -7.49 4.02
N LYS A 55 5.59 -8.41 4.90
CA LYS A 55 5.30 -9.84 4.77
C LYS A 55 4.35 -10.30 5.86
N SER A 56 3.26 -10.97 5.49
CA SER A 56 2.39 -11.71 6.41
C SER A 56 2.57 -13.22 6.17
N ALA A 57 1.81 -14.03 6.91
CA ALA A 57 1.76 -15.47 6.67
C ALA A 57 1.22 -15.82 5.27
N ASP A 58 0.25 -15.03 4.77
CA ASP A 58 -0.54 -15.39 3.59
C ASP A 58 -0.17 -14.56 2.35
N HIS A 59 0.48 -13.41 2.52
CA HIS A 59 0.76 -12.51 1.40
C HIS A 59 1.95 -11.57 1.65
N MET A 60 2.41 -10.94 0.57
CA MET A 60 3.42 -9.90 0.62
C MET A 60 2.87 -8.63 -0.03
N GLU A 61 3.19 -7.48 0.55
CA GLU A 61 2.74 -6.17 0.07
C GLU A 61 3.93 -5.27 -0.20
N LEU A 62 3.86 -4.53 -1.29
CA LEU A 62 4.77 -3.44 -1.64
C LEU A 62 4.04 -2.11 -1.44
N LYS A 63 4.60 -1.23 -0.59
CA LYS A 63 4.18 0.16 -0.50
C LYS A 63 5.15 1.03 -1.30
N VAL A 64 4.64 1.86 -2.21
CA VAL A 64 5.40 2.85 -2.99
C VAL A 64 5.09 4.24 -2.45
N HIS A 65 6.07 4.88 -1.83
CA HIS A 65 5.91 6.19 -1.19
C HIS A 65 6.04 7.32 -2.21
N ARG A 66 5.04 8.20 -2.28
CA ARG A 66 5.03 9.36 -3.18
C ARG A 66 5.83 10.50 -2.55
N LYS A 67 6.62 11.22 -3.36
CA LYS A 67 7.32 12.45 -2.94
C LYS A 67 6.39 13.67 -3.06
N GLY A 68 6.41 14.57 -2.07
CA GLY A 68 5.66 15.84 -2.09
C GLY A 68 4.84 16.11 -0.80
N GLU A 69 4.17 17.27 -0.74
CA GLU A 69 3.46 17.78 0.46
C GLU A 69 2.30 16.88 0.94
N GLN A 70 1.77 16.02 0.07
CA GLN A 70 0.68 15.09 0.36
C GLN A 70 1.25 13.68 0.58
N GLY A 71 2.13 13.54 1.58
CA GLY A 71 2.80 12.27 1.92
C GLY A 71 1.81 11.10 1.96
N GLY A 72 1.90 10.23 0.96
CA GLY A 72 0.98 9.12 0.74
C GLY A 72 1.69 7.98 0.03
N TYR A 73 1.05 6.82 -0.02
CA TYR A 73 1.63 5.64 -0.63
C TYR A 73 0.60 4.84 -1.41
N ASP A 74 1.06 4.15 -2.45
CA ASP A 74 0.29 3.15 -3.17
C ASP A 74 0.64 1.76 -2.61
N ILE A 75 -0.36 0.90 -2.44
CA ILE A 75 -0.17 -0.50 -2.01
C ILE A 75 -0.40 -1.42 -3.19
N PHE A 76 0.54 -2.34 -3.39
CA PHE A 76 0.45 -3.44 -4.32
C PHE A 76 0.60 -4.78 -3.59
N LYS A 77 -0.23 -5.77 -3.95
CA LYS A 77 -0.07 -7.14 -3.47
C LYS A 77 0.87 -7.90 -4.41
N LEU A 78 1.88 -8.55 -3.85
CA LEU A 78 2.81 -9.38 -4.59
C LEU A 78 2.28 -10.82 -4.63
N VAL A 79 2.08 -11.35 -5.83
CA VAL A 79 1.46 -12.67 -6.07
C VAL A 79 2.37 -13.54 -6.94
N LYS A 80 2.28 -14.86 -6.81
CA LYS A 80 3.09 -15.81 -7.61
C LYS A 80 2.36 -16.30 -8.84
N THR A 81 1.02 -16.38 -8.78
CA THR A 81 0.19 -17.00 -9.81
C THR A 81 -0.95 -16.10 -10.26
N GLU A 82 -1.45 -16.32 -11.47
CA GLU A 82 -2.65 -15.61 -11.97
C GLU A 82 -3.90 -15.92 -11.12
N ALA A 83 -3.97 -17.13 -10.55
CA ALA A 83 -5.06 -17.53 -9.66
C ALA A 83 -5.09 -16.67 -8.39
N GLU A 84 -3.92 -16.36 -7.82
CA GLU A 84 -3.80 -15.44 -6.68
C GLU A 84 -4.12 -13.98 -7.06
N ALA A 85 -3.92 -13.60 -8.32
CA ALA A 85 -4.25 -12.27 -8.82
C ALA A 85 -5.75 -12.07 -9.07
N GLN A 86 -6.51 -13.15 -9.26
CA GLN A 86 -7.89 -13.11 -9.71
C GLN A 86 -8.80 -12.40 -8.69
N GLY A 87 -9.45 -11.32 -9.13
CA GLY A 87 -10.34 -10.52 -8.27
C GLY A 87 -9.63 -9.63 -7.25
N VAL A 88 -8.29 -9.58 -7.27
CA VAL A 88 -7.48 -8.73 -6.39
C VAL A 88 -6.95 -7.54 -7.18
N LEU A 89 -7.28 -6.33 -6.72
CA LEU A 89 -6.79 -5.10 -7.34
C LEU A 89 -5.32 -4.82 -6.98
N ASN A 90 -4.62 -4.10 -7.87
CA ASN A 90 -3.25 -3.65 -7.69
C ASN A 90 -2.28 -4.80 -7.35
N THR A 91 -2.32 -5.88 -8.12
CA THR A 91 -1.40 -7.00 -7.97
C THR A 91 -0.18 -6.85 -8.87
N ILE A 92 0.97 -7.31 -8.38
CA ILE A 92 2.21 -7.44 -9.15
C ILE A 92 2.63 -8.90 -9.05
N LYS A 93 2.77 -9.56 -10.19
CA LYS A 93 3.28 -10.92 -10.24
C LYS A 93 4.79 -10.93 -10.04
N VAL A 94 5.27 -11.75 -9.11
CA VAL A 94 6.70 -11.89 -8.78
C VAL A 94 7.12 -13.37 -8.76
N PRO A 95 8.34 -13.71 -9.25
CA PRO A 95 9.26 -12.83 -9.98
C PRO A 95 8.72 -12.44 -11.36
N ALA A 96 9.26 -11.35 -11.93
CA ALA A 96 8.88 -10.91 -13.27
C ALA A 96 9.52 -11.82 -14.32
N GLN A 97 8.70 -12.53 -15.12
CA GLN A 97 9.18 -13.56 -16.05
C GLN A 97 9.62 -13.04 -17.43
N LYS A 98 9.33 -11.77 -17.73
CA LYS A 98 9.66 -11.10 -18.99
C LYS A 98 9.86 -9.62 -18.73
N ILE A 99 11.09 -9.14 -18.92
CA ILE A 99 11.51 -7.79 -18.59
C ILE A 99 11.95 -7.08 -19.87
N ILE A 100 11.43 -5.88 -20.09
CA ILE A 100 11.86 -4.98 -21.16
C ILE A 100 12.62 -3.82 -20.51
N CYS A 101 13.93 -3.73 -20.74
CA CYS A 101 14.74 -2.63 -20.24
C CYS A 101 14.72 -1.46 -21.23
N LEU A 102 14.16 -0.32 -20.80
CA LEU A 102 14.02 0.87 -21.65
C LEU A 102 15.18 1.86 -21.51
N SER A 103 16.04 1.69 -20.50
CA SER A 103 17.23 2.51 -20.32
C SER A 103 18.45 1.66 -19.96
N SER A 104 19.63 2.14 -20.35
CA SER A 104 20.90 1.52 -19.96
C SER A 104 21.07 1.49 -18.43
N THR A 105 20.53 2.48 -17.71
CA THR A 105 20.57 2.53 -16.24
C THR A 105 19.78 1.39 -15.60
N GLN A 106 18.60 1.05 -16.12
CA GLN A 106 17.82 -0.10 -15.64
C GLN A 106 18.60 -1.40 -15.86
N LEU A 107 19.21 -1.55 -17.04
CA LEU A 107 20.03 -2.71 -17.37
C LEU A 107 21.22 -2.86 -16.41
N THR A 108 21.90 -1.76 -16.07
CA THR A 108 22.98 -1.77 -15.07
C THR A 108 22.52 -2.26 -13.70
N TYR A 109 21.29 -1.94 -13.28
CA TYR A 109 20.76 -2.45 -12.00
C TYR A 109 20.52 -3.95 -12.02
N PHE A 110 20.01 -4.51 -13.12
CA PHE A 110 19.85 -5.96 -13.25
C PHE A 110 21.19 -6.70 -13.23
N PHE A 111 22.22 -6.16 -13.89
CA PHE A 111 23.58 -6.70 -13.79
C PHE A 111 24.12 -6.66 -12.35
N ALA A 112 23.90 -5.58 -11.61
CA ALA A 112 24.34 -5.46 -10.23
C ALA A 112 23.62 -6.43 -9.27
N LEU A 113 22.43 -6.89 -9.65
CA LEU A 113 21.62 -7.85 -8.90
C LEU A 113 21.80 -9.31 -9.35
N ASP A 114 22.62 -9.55 -10.39
CA ASP A 114 22.78 -10.86 -11.05
C ASP A 114 21.43 -11.47 -11.50
N ASP A 115 20.54 -10.63 -12.03
CA ASP A 115 19.15 -10.97 -12.37
C ASP A 115 18.82 -10.56 -13.81
N ILE A 116 19.48 -11.20 -14.79
CA ILE A 116 19.43 -10.81 -16.21
C ILE A 116 18.66 -11.79 -17.11
N ASP A 117 18.35 -12.99 -16.62
CA ASP A 117 17.84 -14.10 -17.43
C ASP A 117 16.45 -13.83 -18.02
N ASP A 118 15.62 -13.10 -17.29
CA ASP A 118 14.25 -12.76 -17.69
C ASP A 118 14.19 -11.50 -18.60
N ILE A 119 15.33 -10.90 -18.98
CA ILE A 119 15.38 -9.74 -19.88
C ILE A 119 15.17 -10.20 -21.34
N VAL A 120 14.01 -9.90 -21.89
CA VAL A 120 13.63 -10.31 -23.26
C VAL A 120 13.87 -9.22 -24.31
N ALA A 121 14.07 -7.97 -23.89
CA ALA A 121 14.38 -6.86 -24.78
C ALA A 121 15.11 -5.73 -24.06
N ILE A 122 16.01 -5.06 -24.78
CA ILE A 122 16.73 -3.86 -24.33
C ILE A 122 16.52 -2.71 -25.32
N ASN A 123 16.59 -1.47 -24.83
CA ASN A 123 16.68 -0.30 -25.70
C ASN A 123 17.89 -0.45 -26.65
N SER A 124 17.62 -0.33 -27.96
CA SER A 124 18.69 -0.32 -28.96
C SER A 124 19.34 1.06 -29.00
N SER A 125 20.56 1.17 -28.48
CA SER A 125 21.40 2.35 -28.68
C SER A 125 21.77 2.58 -30.15
N ARG A 126 21.59 1.57 -31.01
CA ARG A 126 21.89 1.66 -32.46
C ARG A 126 21.07 2.76 -33.15
N TYR A 127 19.86 3.05 -32.65
CA TYR A 127 18.97 4.09 -33.17
C TYR A 127 19.07 5.44 -32.43
N LEU A 128 19.84 5.52 -31.33
CA LEU A 128 20.12 6.79 -30.64
C LEU A 128 21.18 7.63 -31.35
N ARG A 129 21.88 7.05 -32.34
CA ARG A 129 22.81 7.76 -33.23
C ARG A 129 22.05 8.49 -34.34
N HIS A 130 21.30 9.52 -33.96
CA HIS A 130 20.88 10.54 -34.92
C HIS A 130 22.14 11.26 -35.42
N GLU A 131 22.33 11.44 -36.74
CA GLU A 131 23.58 12.02 -37.27
C GLU A 131 23.89 13.39 -36.65
N GLY A 132 22.86 14.25 -36.52
CA GLY A 132 22.99 15.55 -35.84
C GLY A 132 23.16 15.50 -34.31
N MET A 133 23.03 14.34 -33.66
CA MET A 133 23.41 14.17 -32.24
C MET A 133 24.90 13.84 -32.13
N ARG A 134 25.45 13.06 -33.05
CA ARG A 134 26.87 12.71 -33.08
C ARG A 134 27.75 13.94 -33.30
N GLU A 135 27.39 14.79 -34.26
CA GLU A 135 28.09 16.08 -34.49
C GLU A 135 28.08 16.98 -33.26
N ARG A 136 26.96 17.04 -32.52
CA ARG A 136 26.87 17.84 -31.30
C ARG A 136 27.82 17.34 -30.21
N VAL A 137 27.89 16.02 -30.01
CA VAL A 137 28.83 15.40 -29.05
C VAL A 137 30.28 15.61 -29.49
N GLU A 138 30.61 15.43 -30.78
CA GLU A 138 31.97 15.66 -31.31
C GLU A 138 32.38 17.15 -31.23
N SER A 139 31.40 18.08 -31.29
CA SER A 139 31.63 19.52 -31.12
C SER A 139 31.82 19.97 -29.66
N GLY A 140 31.68 19.06 -28.70
CA GLY A 140 31.90 19.36 -27.27
C GLY A 140 30.72 20.02 -26.57
N TRP A 141 29.49 19.80 -27.04
CA TRP A 141 28.27 20.15 -26.31
C TRP A 141 27.99 19.20 -25.15
#